data_AF-A0A7X8CZL3-F1
#
_entry.id   AF-A0A7X8CZL3-F1
#
_cell.length_a   1.000
_cell.length_b   1.000
_cell.length_c   1.000
_cell.angle_alpha   90.00
_cell.angle_beta   90.00
_cell.angle_gamma   90.00
#
_symmetry.space_group_name_H-M   'P 1'
#
loop_
_entity.id
_entity.type
_entity.pdbx_description
1 polymer ?
#
loop_
_entity_poly.entity_id
_entity_poly.type
_entity_poly.pdbx_seq_one_letter_code
_entity_poly.pdbx_strand_id
1 'polypeptide(L)'
;SEVYKLVLEVTRRPIETKQQFLDRILRFGSKRAKVLKCAVRISNMISLGYVTDVRFIKRYTDETEALIFPIALSSDKRMLNELEELVASRRENLARKFEI
;
A
#
# COMPACT_ATOMS: atom_id res chain seq x y z
N SER A 1 10.18 -22.09 10.22
CA SER A 1 9.80 -21.13 11.28
C SER A 1 8.50 -20.42 10.92
N GLU A 2 7.79 -19.82 11.88
CA GLU A 2 6.60 -18.99 11.59
C GLU A 2 6.93 -17.79 10.69
N VAL A 3 8.13 -17.22 10.84
CA VAL A 3 8.64 -16.13 10.02
C VAL A 3 8.71 -16.54 8.55
N TYR A 4 9.23 -17.74 8.25
CA TYR A 4 9.30 -18.24 6.88
C TYR A 4 7.91 -18.36 6.23
N LYS A 5 6.91 -18.85 6.97
CA LYS A 5 5.52 -18.94 6.48
C LYS A 5 4.96 -17.55 6.17
N LEU A 6 5.18 -16.58 7.06
CA LEU A 6 4.74 -15.20 6.86
C LEU A 6 5.40 -14.59 5.61
N VAL A 7 6.70 -14.81 5.40
CA VAL A 7 7.44 -14.34 4.22
C VAL A 7 6.84 -14.91 2.94
N LEU A 8 6.59 -16.22 2.88
CA LEU A 8 5.97 -16.86 1.72
C LEU A 8 4.58 -16.31 1.43
N GLU A 9 3.79 -16.06 2.47
CA GLU A 9 2.44 -15.53 2.35
C GLU A 9 2.44 -14.16 1.67
N VAL A 10 3.36 -13.29 2.10
CA VAL A 10 3.50 -11.90 1.62
C VAL A 10 4.40 -11.75 0.39
N THR A 11 4.83 -12.86 -0.20
CA THR A 11 5.61 -12.88 -1.44
C THR A 11 4.68 -13.09 -2.63
N ARG A 12 4.84 -12.27 -3.67
CA ARG A 12 4.09 -12.40 -4.92
C ARG A 12 4.59 -13.60 -5.70
N ARG A 13 3.67 -14.45 -6.15
CA ARG A 13 3.97 -15.62 -6.99
C ARG A 13 4.21 -15.18 -8.45
N PRO A 14 5.03 -15.90 -9.22
CA PRO A 14 5.27 -15.56 -10.64
C PRO A 14 4.00 -15.58 -11.50
N ILE A 15 3.06 -16.46 -11.17
CA ILE A 15 1.81 -16.68 -11.92
C ILE A 15 0.71 -15.64 -11.65
N GLU A 16 0.88 -14.78 -10.65
CA GLU A 16 -0.17 -13.82 -10.25
C GLU A 16 0.24 -12.37 -10.58
N THR A 17 -0.74 -11.59 -11.05
CA THR A 17 -0.60 -10.14 -11.18
C THR A 17 -0.51 -9.50 -9.80
N LYS A 18 -0.06 -8.24 -9.74
CA LYS A 18 -0.01 -7.48 -8.48
C LYS A 18 -1.39 -7.35 -7.83
N GLN A 19 -2.44 -7.18 -8.63
CA GLN A 19 -3.80 -7.08 -8.14
C GLN A 19 -4.29 -8.42 -7.58
N GLN A 20 -4.06 -9.52 -8.30
CA GLN A 20 -4.39 -10.87 -7.81
C GLN A 20 -3.65 -11.20 -6.51
N PHE A 21 -2.38 -10.82 -6.40
CA PHE A 21 -1.60 -10.96 -5.18
C PHE A 21 -2.23 -10.22 -4.00
N LEU A 22 -2.59 -8.95 -4.18
CA LEU A 22 -3.14 -8.13 -3.10
C LEU A 22 -4.57 -8.57 -2.72
N ASP A 23 -5.39 -8.98 -3.70
CA ASP A 23 -6.70 -9.59 -3.43
C ASP A 23 -6.58 -10.91 -2.66
N ARG A 24 -5.57 -11.74 -2.98
CA ARG A 24 -5.27 -12.95 -2.20
C ARG A 24 -4.91 -12.63 -0.75
N ILE A 25 -4.09 -11.60 -0.51
CA ILE A 25 -3.76 -11.15 0.86
C ILE A 25 -5.00 -10.63 1.58
N LEU A 26 -5.86 -9.88 0.89
CA LEU A 26 -7.10 -9.36 1.46
C LEU A 26 -8.04 -10.49 1.90
N ARG A 27 -8.28 -11.47 1.03
CA ARG A 27 -9.25 -12.54 1.26
C ARG A 27 -8.75 -13.65 2.18
N PHE A 28 -7.52 -14.09 1.98
CA PHE A 28 -6.98 -15.30 2.61
C PHE A 28 -5.77 -15.03 3.49
N GLY A 29 -5.26 -13.80 3.50
CA GLY A 29 -4.10 -13.45 4.29
C GLY A 29 -4.40 -13.47 5.79
N SER A 30 -3.47 -14.01 6.55
CA SER A 30 -3.41 -13.90 8.00
C SER A 30 -3.34 -12.43 8.42
N LYS A 31 -3.80 -12.14 9.64
CA LYS A 31 -3.74 -10.78 10.20
C LYS A 31 -2.31 -10.22 10.16
N ARG A 32 -1.30 -11.04 10.45
CA ARG A 32 0.12 -10.65 10.41
C ARG A 32 0.57 -10.27 9.00
N ALA A 33 0.14 -11.01 7.97
CA ALA A 33 0.47 -10.70 6.58
C ALA A 33 -0.16 -9.38 6.11
N LYS A 34 -1.42 -9.15 6.47
CA LYS A 34 -2.13 -7.90 6.17
C LYS A 34 -1.46 -6.69 6.82
N VAL A 35 -1.15 -6.79 8.12
CA VAL A 35 -0.43 -5.76 8.88
C VAL A 35 0.94 -5.49 8.25
N LEU A 36 1.72 -6.54 7.95
CA LEU A 36 3.03 -6.38 7.32
C LEU A 36 2.91 -5.71 5.94
N LYS A 37 1.89 -6.03 5.16
CA LYS A 37 1.68 -5.41 3.84
C LYS A 37 1.31 -3.94 3.94
N CYS A 38 0.50 -3.56 4.94
CA CYS A 38 0.18 -2.16 5.24
C CYS A 38 1.44 -1.42 5.70
N ALA A 39 2.22 -1.99 6.62
CA ALA A 39 3.45 -1.37 7.13
C ALA A 39 4.47 -1.10 6.00
N VAL A 40 4.68 -2.06 5.10
CA VAL A 40 5.53 -1.87 3.91
C VAL A 40 4.99 -0.74 3.03
N ARG A 41 3.67 -0.65 2.85
CA ARG A 41 3.08 0.41 2.02
C ARG A 41 3.24 1.79 2.65
N ILE A 42 3.03 1.93 3.96
CA ILE A 42 3.24 3.17 4.72
C ILE A 42 4.69 3.64 4.56
N SER A 43 5.66 2.75 4.76
CA SER A 43 7.08 3.06 4.56
C SER A 43 7.35 3.59 3.14
N ASN A 44 6.81 2.92 2.11
CA ASN A 44 6.96 3.39 0.73
C ASN A 44 6.29 4.74 0.47
N MET A 45 5.13 5.03 1.09
CA MET A 45 4.41 6.30 0.95
C MET A 45 5.14 7.47 1.62
N ILE A 46 5.84 7.21 2.72
CA ILE A 46 6.75 8.17 3.33
C ILE A 46 7.90 8.47 2.36
N SER A 47 8.57 7.44 1.83
CA SER A 47 9.64 7.59 0.85
C SER A 47 9.19 8.24 -0.47
N LEU A 48 7.90 8.10 -0.84
CA LEU A 48 7.33 8.75 -2.03
C LEU A 48 7.43 10.28 -1.98
N GLY A 49 7.56 10.89 -0.79
CA GLY A 49 7.75 12.33 -0.64
C GLY A 49 9.04 12.87 -1.27
N TYR A 50 10.03 12.00 -1.53
CA TYR A 50 11.29 12.35 -2.17
C TYR A 50 11.29 12.10 -3.69
N VAL A 51 10.20 11.54 -4.23
CA VAL A 51 10.08 11.25 -5.67
C VAL A 51 9.46 12.46 -6.37
N THR A 52 9.96 12.80 -7.56
CA THR A 52 9.47 13.93 -8.37
C THR A 52 8.65 13.50 -9.59
N ASP A 53 8.66 12.22 -9.96
CA ASP A 53 7.85 11.71 -11.07
C ASP A 53 6.36 11.71 -10.70
N VAL A 54 5.66 12.73 -11.21
CA VAL A 54 4.23 12.95 -11.05
C VAL A 54 3.39 11.74 -11.46
N ARG A 55 3.70 11.12 -12.60
CA ARG A 55 2.91 9.99 -13.12
C ARG A 55 3.05 8.79 -12.18
N PHE A 56 4.26 8.58 -11.67
CA PHE A 56 4.52 7.55 -10.68
C PHE A 56 3.75 7.81 -9.39
N ILE A 57 3.81 9.03 -8.85
CA ILE A 57 3.11 9.41 -7.60
C ILE A 57 1.61 9.18 -7.75
N LYS A 58 0.97 9.69 -8.81
CA LYS A 58 -0.46 9.52 -9.05
C LYS A 58 -0.86 8.04 -9.14
N ARG A 59 -0.14 7.27 -9.96
CA ARG A 59 -0.43 5.83 -10.09
C ARG A 59 -0.26 5.10 -8.77
N TYR A 60 0.74 5.46 -7.98
CA TYR A 60 1.04 4.79 -6.72
C TYR A 60 0.04 5.12 -5.61
N THR A 61 -0.47 6.36 -5.57
CA THR A 61 -1.55 6.75 -4.65
C THR A 61 -2.87 6.09 -5.06
N ASP A 62 -3.22 6.11 -6.35
CA ASP A 62 -4.42 5.44 -6.88
C ASP A 62 -4.41 3.92 -6.58
N GLU A 63 -3.27 3.27 -6.74
CA GLU A 63 -3.10 1.85 -6.40
C GLU A 63 -3.23 1.60 -4.89
N THR A 64 -2.72 2.51 -4.06
CA THR A 64 -2.76 2.38 -2.60
C THR A 64 -4.20 2.45 -2.09
N GLU A 65 -4.97 3.39 -2.59
CA GLU A 65 -6.40 3.52 -2.29
C GLU A 65 -7.18 2.28 -2.76
N ALA A 66 -6.98 1.86 -4.02
CA ALA A 66 -7.75 0.75 -4.58
C ALA A 66 -7.44 -0.61 -3.96
N LEU A 67 -6.17 -0.88 -3.61
CA LEU A 67 -5.71 -2.24 -3.28
C LEU A 67 -5.23 -2.40 -1.84
N ILE A 68 -4.81 -1.33 -1.16
CA ILE A 68 -4.24 -1.43 0.20
C ILE A 68 -5.21 -0.95 1.27
N PHE A 69 -6.05 0.06 1.00
CA PHE A 69 -7.07 0.49 1.98
C PHE A 69 -7.99 -0.66 2.40
N PRO A 70 -8.49 -1.54 1.50
CA PRO A 70 -9.31 -2.68 1.92
C PRO A 70 -8.55 -3.64 2.85
N ILE A 71 -7.25 -3.82 2.63
CA ILE A 71 -6.40 -4.66 3.48
C ILE A 71 -6.31 -4.04 4.87
N ALA A 72 -5.98 -2.75 4.96
CA ALA A 72 -5.85 -2.00 6.20
C ALA A 72 -7.16 -1.96 6.99
N LEU A 73 -8.28 -1.69 6.32
CA LEU A 73 -9.63 -1.72 6.89
C LEU A 73 -9.93 -3.07 7.56
N SER A 74 -9.50 -4.17 6.94
CA SER A 74 -9.70 -5.52 7.49
C SER A 74 -8.70 -5.93 8.59
N SER A 75 -7.65 -5.14 8.85
CA SER A 75 -6.56 -5.53 9.76
C SER A 75 -6.25 -4.58 10.91
N ASP A 76 -6.14 -3.27 10.66
CA ASP A 76 -5.85 -2.25 11.66
C ASP A 76 -6.32 -0.86 11.17
N LYS A 77 -7.34 -0.30 11.83
CA LYS A 77 -7.93 0.99 11.49
C LYS A 77 -6.93 2.15 11.59
N ARG A 78 -5.94 2.08 12.48
CA ARG A 78 -4.93 3.13 12.62
C ARG A 78 -4.02 3.18 11.39
N MET A 79 -3.69 2.02 10.82
CA MET A 79 -2.93 1.94 9.57
C MET A 79 -3.74 2.46 8.38
N LEU A 80 -5.06 2.28 8.38
CA LEU A 80 -5.92 2.87 7.35
C LEU A 80 -5.87 4.40 7.42
N ASN A 81 -6.07 4.99 8.60
CA ASN A 81 -6.01 6.44 8.78
C ASN A 81 -4.67 7.02 8.30
N GLU A 82 -3.55 6.40 8.69
CA GLU A 82 -2.20 6.82 8.26
C GLU A 82 -2.06 6.77 6.72
N LEU A 83 -2.56 5.72 6.09
CA LEU A 83 -2.52 5.57 4.63
C LEU A 83 -3.38 6.63 3.93
N GLU A 84 -4.56 6.95 4.48
CA GLU A 84 -5.45 8.00 3.97
C GLU A 84 -4.78 9.39 4.05
N GLU A 85 -4.19 9.72 5.20
CA GLU A 85 -3.46 10.97 5.42
C GLU A 85 -2.26 11.10 4.47
N LEU A 86 -1.48 10.03 4.31
CA LEU A 86 -0.35 10.00 3.38
C LEU A 86 -0.81 10.16 1.93
N VAL A 87 -1.86 9.47 1.50
CA VAL A 87 -2.39 9.62 0.13
C VAL A 87 -2.88 11.04 -0.12
N ALA A 88 -3.64 11.62 0.83
CA ALA A 88 -4.15 12.99 0.73
C ALA A 88 -3.00 13.99 0.61
N SER A 89 -2.00 13.91 1.50
CA SER A 89 -0.83 14.79 1.48
C SER A 89 -0.06 14.70 0.16
N ARG A 90 0.13 13.50 -0.41
CA ARG A 90 0.85 13.35 -1.69
C ARG A 90 0.05 13.90 -2.87
N ARG A 91 -1.27 13.75 -2.89
CA ARG A 91 -2.14 14.33 -3.92
C ARG A 91 -2.19 15.86 -3.83
N GLU A 92 -2.25 16.42 -2.63
CA GLU A 92 -2.23 17.87 -2.43
C GLU A 92 -0.91 18.51 -2.89
N ASN A 93 0.22 17.91 -2.51
CA ASN A 93 1.54 18.33 -2.99
C ASN A 93 1.66 18.25 -4.52
N LEU A 94 0.97 17.30 -5.15
CA LEU A 94 0.94 17.17 -6.59
C LEU A 94 0.13 18.30 -7.23
N ALA A 95 -1.06 18.59 -6.71
CA ALA A 95 -1.91 19.66 -7.19
C ALA A 95 -1.19 21.02 -7.13
N ARG A 96 -0.54 21.33 -5.99
CA ARG A 96 0.23 22.58 -5.81
C ARG A 96 1.36 22.75 -6.83
N LYS A 97 1.95 21.66 -7.35
CA LYS A 97 3.01 21.75 -8.38
C LYS A 97 2.49 22.09 -9.78
N PHE A 98 1.18 21.96 -10.02
CA PHE A 98 0.54 22.30 -11.30
C PHE A 98 -0.10 23.70 -11.30
N GLU A 99 -0.17 24.36 -10.16
CA GLU A 99 -0.69 25.73 -10.01
C GLU A 99 0.41 26.81 -10.17
N ILE A 100 1.64 26.41 -10.56
CA ILE A 100 2.81 27.28 -10.77
C ILE A 100 3.17 27.31 -12.25
#